data_AF-A0A0F9GZT2-F1
#
_entry.id   AF-A0A0F9GZT2-F1
#
_cell.length_a   1.000
_cell.length_b   1.000
_cell.length_c   1.000
_cell.angle_alpha   90.00
_cell.angle_beta   90.00
_cell.angle_gamma   90.00
#
_symmetry.space_group_name_H-M   'P 1'
#
loop_
_entity.id
_entity.type
_entity.pdbx_description
1 polymer ?
#
loop_
_entity_poly.entity_id
_entity_poly.type
_entity_poly.pdbx_seq_one_letter_code
_entity_poly.pdbx_strand_id
1 'polypeptide(L)' 'MKHEFGDDRKRIKHALLVFDQARKIFIREEGDPGVVTAAALLHDIGIKEAERKHGSSEAHFKEIEGPPIARR' A
#
# COMPACT_ATOMS: atom_id res chain seq x y z
N MET A 1 -1.18 -7.53 -0.92
CA MET A 1 -1.04 -6.57 -2.05
C MET A 1 -1.53 -7.13 -3.38
N LYS A 2 -0.83 -8.07 -4.05
CA LYS A 2 -1.26 -8.57 -5.37
C LYS A 2 -2.63 -9.25 -5.36
N HIS A 3 -2.92 -10.03 -4.31
CA HIS A 3 -4.24 -10.62 -4.10
C HIS A 3 -5.34 -9.54 -4.02
N GLU A 4 -5.15 -8.54 -3.14
CA GLU A 4 -6.07 -7.40 -3.00
C GLU A 4 -6.28 -6.65 -4.31
N PHE A 5 -5.22 -6.36 -5.06
CA PHE A 5 -5.34 -5.62 -6.31
C PHE A 5 -5.79 -6.49 -7.50
N GLY A 6 -5.67 -7.81 -7.45
CA GLY A 6 -6.06 -8.71 -8.53
C GLY A 6 -5.41 -8.31 -9.85
N ASP A 7 -6.22 -8.07 -10.89
CA ASP A 7 -5.76 -7.64 -12.21
C ASP A 7 -5.51 -6.13 -12.35
N ASP A 8 -5.59 -5.36 -11.26
CA ASP A 8 -5.25 -3.93 -11.27
C ASP A 8 -3.73 -3.72 -11.38
N ARG A 9 -3.23 -3.91 -12.60
CA ARG A 9 -1.81 -3.76 -12.96
C ARG A 9 -1.30 -2.36 -12.67
N LYS A 10 -2.16 -1.34 -12.72
CA LYS A 10 -1.79 0.06 -12.46
C LYS A 10 -1.44 0.23 -10.99
N ARG A 11 -2.29 -0.22 -10.07
CA ARG A 11 -2.03 -0.14 -8.61
C ARG A 11 -0.89 -1.05 -8.17
N ILE A 12 -0.77 -2.24 -8.74
CA ILE A 12 0.37 -3.13 -8.49
C ILE A 12 1.68 -2.47 -8.93
N LYS A 13 1.72 -1.91 -10.14
CA LYS A 13 2.90 -1.19 -10.64
C LYS A 13 3.23 0.03 -9.76
N HIS A 14 2.22 0.76 -9.32
CA HIS A 14 2.39 1.89 -8.40
C HIS A 14 3.09 1.47 -7.10
N ALA A 15 2.57 0.46 -6.40
CA ALA A 15 3.16 -0.02 -5.16
C ALA A 15 4.61 -0.52 -5.33
N LEU A 16 4.91 -1.19 -6.45
CA LEU A 16 6.28 -1.63 -6.77
C LEU A 16 7.23 -0.46 -7.04
N LEU A 17 6.77 0.60 -7.71
CA LEU A 17 7.56 1.81 -7.93
C LEU A 17 7.83 2.55 -6.62
N VAL A 18 6.83 2.67 -5.74
CA VAL A 18 7.00 3.25 -4.40
C VAL A 18 8.03 2.45 -3.60
N PHE A 19 7.93 1.12 -3.61
CA PHE A 19 8.91 0.25 -2.96
C PHE A 19 10.34 0.44 -3.48
N ASP A 20 10.54 0.53 -4.79
CA ASP A 20 11.88 0.74 -5.36
C ASP A 20 12.49 2.08 -4.92
N GLN A 21 11.67 3.14 -4.85
CA GLN A 21 12.12 4.45 -4.37
C GLN A 21 12.39 4.45 -2.86
N ALA A 22 11.47 3.91 -2.07
CA ALA A 22 11.63 3.79 -0.62
C ALA A 22 12.90 3.01 -0.27
N ARG A 23 13.22 1.96 -1.05
CA ARG A 23 14.46 1.20 -0.91
C ARG A 23 15.71 2.03 -1.10
N LYS A 24 15.76 2.89 -2.11
CA LYS A 24 16.91 3.76 -2.36
C LYS A 24 17.11 4.79 -1.23
N ILE A 25 16.02 5.22 -0.60
CA ILE A 25 16.04 6.18 0.51
C ILE A 25 16.51 5.50 1.79
N PHE A 26 15.89 4.39 2.21
CA PHE A 26 16.21 3.78 3.52
C PHE A 26 17.63 3.23 3.61
N ILE A 27 18.24 2.83 2.48
CA ILE A 27 19.66 2.44 2.41
C ILE A 27 20.57 3.59 2.86
N ARG A 28 20.14 4.84 2.68
CA ARG A 28 20.92 6.05 3.01
C ARG A 28 20.52 6.68 4.35
N GLU A 29 19.28 6.49 4.80
CA GLU A 29 18.71 7.18 5.96
C GLU A 29 18.51 6.29 7.21
N GLU A 30 19.10 5.09 7.24
CA GLU A 30 19.08 4.18 8.40
C GLU A 30 17.67 3.85 8.95
N GLY A 31 16.74 3.47 8.07
CA GLY A 31 15.39 3.02 8.45
C GLY A 31 15.29 1.51 8.69
N ASP A 32 14.31 1.06 9.49
CA ASP A 32 13.99 -0.36 9.62
C ASP A 32 13.50 -0.91 8.26
N PRO A 33 14.22 -1.86 7.64
CA PRO A 33 13.89 -2.35 6.31
C PRO A 33 12.53 -3.04 6.25
N GLY A 34 12.12 -3.71 7.34
CA GLY A 34 10.84 -4.41 7.45
C GLY A 34 9.67 -3.43 7.45
N VAL A 35 9.75 -2.37 8.27
CA VAL A 35 8.74 -1.32 8.37
C VAL A 35 8.60 -0.58 7.05
N VAL A 36 9.72 -0.13 6.45
CA VAL A 36 9.68 0.63 5.20
C VAL A 36 9.14 -0.22 4.05
N THR A 37 9.56 -1.48 3.96
CA THR A 37 9.08 -2.41 2.94
C THR A 37 7.58 -2.68 3.09
N ALA A 38 7.12 -2.95 4.31
CA ALA A 38 5.71 -3.21 4.58
C ALA A 38 4.86 -1.96 4.26
N ALA A 39 5.27 -0.78 4.73
CA ALA A 39 4.59 0.47 4.44
C ALA A 39 4.48 0.73 2.94
N ALA A 40 5.60 0.66 2.20
CA ALA A 40 5.60 0.92 0.77
C ALA A 40 4.71 -0.04 -0.02
N LEU A 41 4.72 -1.34 0.30
CA LEU A 41 3.93 -2.34 -0.42
C LEU A 41 2.45 -2.38 -0.01
N LEU A 42 2.12 -2.00 1.23
CA LEU A 42 0.77 -2.17 1.78
C LEU A 42 -0.02 -0.86 1.91
N HIS A 43 0.58 0.32 1.77
CA HIS A 43 -0.09 1.61 2.05
C HIS A 43 -1.46 1.79 1.37
N ASP A 44 -1.61 1.26 0.16
CA ASP A 44 -2.81 1.46 -0.67
C ASP A 44 -3.75 0.23 -0.71
N ILE A 45 -3.51 -0.83 0.06
CA ILE A 45 -4.38 -2.04 0.01
C ILE A 45 -5.84 -1.76 0.42
N GLY A 46 -6.06 -0.68 1.17
CA GLY A 46 -7.40 -0.22 1.55
C GLY A 46 -8.23 0.36 0.42
N ILE A 47 -7.67 0.67 -0.76
CA ILE A 47 -8.39 1.42 -1.80
C ILE A 47 -9.67 0.70 -2.24
N LYS A 48 -9.64 -0.61 -2.51
CA LYS A 48 -10.82 -1.29 -3.04
C LYS A 48 -11.97 -1.32 -2.05
N GLU A 49 -11.68 -1.54 -0.77
CA GLU A 49 -12.70 -1.50 0.28
C GLU A 49 -13.17 -0.07 0.55
N ALA A 50 -12.29 0.93 0.43
CA ALA A 50 -12.65 2.33 0.53
C ALA A 50 -13.65 2.73 -0.58
N GLU A 51 -13.36 2.38 -1.83
CA GLU A 51 -14.24 2.58 -2.98
C GLU A 51 -15.58 1.83 -2.78
N ARG A 52 -15.54 0.59 -2.30
CA ARG A 52 -16.73 -0.25 -2.11
C ARG A 52 -17.66 0.26 -1.01
N LYS A 53 -17.11 0.73 0.12
CA LYS A 53 -17.89 1.11 1.31
C LYS A 53 -18.27 2.60 1.33
N HIS A 54 -17.36 3.45 0.87
CA HIS A 54 -17.49 4.91 1.00
C HIS A 54 -17.67 5.62 -0.35
N GLY A 55 -17.57 4.88 -1.47
CA GLY A 55 -17.65 5.46 -2.81
C GLY A 55 -16.46 6.38 -3.15
N SER A 56 -15.41 6.37 -2.33
CA SER A 56 -14.26 7.26 -2.44
C SER A 56 -12.96 6.53 -2.11
N SER A 57 -11.89 6.88 -2.82
CA SER A 57 -10.53 6.42 -2.54
C SER A 57 -9.72 7.49 -1.80
N GLU A 58 -10.36 8.36 -1.03
CA GLU A 58 -9.65 9.35 -0.21
C GLU A 58 -8.75 8.71 0.84
N ALA A 59 -7.67 9.40 1.20
CA ALA A 59 -6.63 8.86 2.08
C ALA A 59 -7.20 8.32 3.41
N HIS A 60 -8.11 9.08 4.03
CA HIS A 60 -8.69 8.69 5.32
C HIS A 60 -9.47 7.37 5.24
N PHE A 61 -10.20 7.11 4.15
CA PHE A 61 -10.91 5.85 3.98
C PHE A 61 -9.94 4.68 3.74
N LYS A 62 -8.87 4.89 2.97
CA LYS A 62 -7.84 3.84 2.77
C LYS A 62 -7.16 3.46 4.09
N GLU A 63 -6.85 4.45 4.93
CA GLU A 63 -6.22 4.24 6.22
C GLU A 63 -7.13 3.48 7.19
N ILE A 64 -8.44 3.71 7.12
CA ILE A 64 -9.43 2.96 7.89
C ILE A 64 -9.53 1.51 7.40
N GLU A 65 -9.57 1.31 6.08
CA GLU A 65 -9.85 -0.02 5.48
C GLU A 65 -8.60 -0.90 5.30
N GLY A 66 -7.40 -0.31 5.27
CA GLY A 66 -6.14 -1.03 5.09
C GLY A 66 -5.77 -2.00 6.22
N PRO A 67 -5.80 -1.60 7.51
CA PRO A 67 -5.39 -2.45 8.63
C PRO A 67 -6.20 -3.76 8.76
N PRO A 68 -7.54 -3.76 8.62
CA PRO A 68 -8.32 -4.99 8.60
C PRO A 68 -7.95 -5.96 7.47
N ILE A 69 -7.50 -5.45 6.32
CA ILE A 69 -7.05 -6.26 5.18
C ILE A 69 -5.66 -6.84 5.45
N ALA A 70 -4.74 -6.05 6.00
CA ALA A 70 -3.37 -6.50 6.31
C ALA A 70 -3.30 -7.63 7.36
N ARG A 71 -4.34 -7.78 8.20
CA ARG A 71 -4.40 -8.80 9.27
C ARG A 71 -4.91 -10.16 8.81
N ARG A 72 -5.35 -10.29 7.56
CA ARG A 72 -5.84 -11.55 6.97
C ARG A 72 -4.67 -12.35 6.40
#